data_AF-A0A1W2D816-F1
#
_entry.id   AF-A0A1W2D816-F1
#
_cell.length_a   1.000
_cell.length_b   1.000
_cell.length_c   1.000
_cell.angle_alpha   90.00
_cell.angle_beta   90.00
_cell.angle_gamma   90.00
#
_symmetry.space_group_name_H-M   'P 1'
#
loop_
_entity.id
_entity.type
_entity.pdbx_description
1 polymer ?
#
loop_
_entity_poly.entity_id
_entity_poly.type
_entity_poly.pdbx_seq_one_letter_code
_entity_poly.pdbx_strand_id
1 'polypeptide(L)'
;MIEAWHVREALRFRFGSALVDIPGIWDRAAKVLQAYAPYKDTFADLAVRLEDVLFNTVYEQLGPSMGVEMDDGSLRRIRSAELKDAADDVMGVLFDQLKVYSVTYESLHQYCIDTGSFSAMRVLYTKYADFMPAAERKIIARIIRDNRPRSVWENWLDPEDIPPLPPR
;
A
#
# COMPACT_ATOMS: atom_id res chain seq x y z
N MET A 1 -2.95 6.18 15.93
CA MET A 1 -2.17 5.02 16.40
C MET A 1 -2.42 3.92 15.38
N ILE A 2 -1.37 3.31 14.86
CA ILE A 2 -1.51 2.25 13.85
C ILE A 2 -1.94 0.99 14.58
N GLU A 3 -3.22 0.64 14.49
CA GLU A 3 -3.75 -0.58 15.08
C GLU A 3 -3.60 -1.74 14.11
N ALA A 4 -3.35 -2.92 14.65
CA ALA A 4 -2.99 -4.10 13.87
C ALA A 4 -4.12 -4.58 12.94
N TRP A 5 -5.38 -4.26 13.25
CA TRP A 5 -6.52 -4.55 12.38
C TRP A 5 -6.50 -3.76 11.06
N HIS A 6 -5.97 -2.53 11.03
CA HIS A 6 -5.84 -1.77 9.78
C HIS A 6 -4.86 -2.47 8.82
N VAL A 7 -3.78 -3.02 9.36
CA VAL A 7 -2.79 -3.79 8.61
C VAL A 7 -3.39 -5.11 8.12
N ARG A 8 -4.20 -5.77 8.95
CA ARG A 8 -4.95 -6.98 8.56
C ARG A 8 -5.84 -6.70 7.35
N GLU A 9 -6.65 -5.65 7.38
CA GLU A 9 -7.55 -5.31 6.28
C GLU A 9 -6.79 -4.93 5.00
N ALA A 10 -5.67 -4.20 5.11
CA ALA A 10 -4.81 -3.89 3.96
C ALA A 10 -4.26 -5.15 3.27
N LEU A 11 -3.90 -6.18 4.04
CA LEU A 11 -3.36 -7.44 3.51
C LEU A 11 -4.44 -8.40 2.98
N ARG A 12 -5.68 -8.28 3.48
CA ARG A 12 -6.77 -9.23 3.20
C ARG A 12 -7.07 -9.34 1.72
N PHE A 13 -7.09 -8.22 1.00
CA PHE A 13 -7.33 -8.20 -0.44
C PHE A 13 -6.31 -9.03 -1.23
N ARG A 14 -5.06 -9.12 -0.75
CA ARG A 14 -3.98 -9.83 -1.46
C ARG A 14 -3.87 -11.29 -1.11
N PHE A 15 -3.99 -11.62 0.16
CA PHE A 15 -3.70 -12.95 0.67
C PHE A 15 -4.95 -13.76 1.03
N GLY A 16 -6.13 -13.15 1.02
CA GLY A 16 -7.37 -13.81 1.44
C GLY A 16 -7.44 -14.00 2.96
N SER A 17 -8.64 -14.25 3.45
CA SER A 17 -8.92 -14.38 4.89
C SER A 17 -8.22 -15.60 5.48
N ALA A 18 -8.06 -16.69 4.71
CA ALA A 18 -7.48 -17.94 5.20
C ALA A 18 -6.03 -17.77 5.72
N LEU A 19 -5.23 -16.92 5.08
CA LEU A 19 -3.88 -16.60 5.55
C LEU A 19 -3.88 -15.43 6.53
N VAL A 20 -4.59 -14.35 6.21
CA VAL A 20 -4.55 -13.11 7.00
C VAL A 20 -5.14 -13.28 8.40
N ASP A 21 -6.09 -14.19 8.58
CA ASP A 21 -6.72 -14.43 9.88
C ASP A 21 -5.84 -15.28 10.80
N ILE A 22 -4.77 -15.89 10.27
CA ILE A 22 -3.73 -16.51 11.09
C ILE A 22 -2.98 -15.41 11.82
N PRO A 23 -2.96 -15.41 13.17
CA PRO A 23 -2.23 -14.39 13.92
C PRO A 23 -0.75 -14.36 13.55
N GLY A 24 -0.17 -13.16 13.46
CA GLY A 24 1.27 -12.98 13.26
C GLY A 24 1.64 -11.95 12.19
N ILE A 25 1.17 -12.11 10.94
CA ILE A 25 1.62 -11.27 9.82
C ILE A 25 1.30 -9.79 10.10
N TRP A 26 0.04 -9.50 10.40
CA TRP A 26 -0.44 -8.13 10.64
C TRP A 26 0.08 -7.54 11.95
N ASP A 27 0.25 -8.35 13.01
CA ASP A 27 0.86 -7.90 14.27
C ASP A 27 2.33 -7.49 14.10
N ARG A 28 3.13 -8.33 13.42
CA ARG A 28 4.55 -8.06 13.18
C ARG A 28 4.72 -6.84 12.28
N ALA A 29 3.94 -6.75 11.19
CA ALA A 29 3.94 -5.60 10.30
C ALA A 29 3.49 -4.30 11.01
N ALA A 30 2.45 -4.36 11.85
CA ALA A 30 2.02 -3.20 12.64
C ALA A 30 3.11 -2.72 13.60
N LYS A 31 3.86 -3.63 14.26
CA LYS A 31 4.99 -3.26 15.11
C LYS A 31 6.10 -2.55 14.33
N VAL A 32 6.39 -2.98 13.09
CA VAL A 32 7.35 -2.29 12.22
C VAL A 32 6.88 -0.87 11.92
N LEU A 33 5.60 -0.69 11.57
CA LEU A 33 5.03 0.63 11.32
C LEU A 33 5.03 1.53 12.57
N GLN A 34 4.71 0.98 13.75
CA GLN A 34 4.72 1.71 15.01
C GLN A 34 6.11 2.14 15.46
N ALA A 35 7.14 1.40 15.06
CA ALA A 35 8.53 1.71 15.38
C ALA A 35 9.15 2.77 14.46
N TYR A 36 8.44 3.20 13.41
CA TYR A 36 8.91 4.22 12.48
C TYR A 36 9.12 5.56 13.16
N ALA A 37 10.33 6.13 13.00
CA ALA A 37 10.68 7.45 13.48
C ALA A 37 11.17 8.34 12.32
N PRO A 38 10.45 9.41 11.93
CA PRO A 38 10.78 10.22 10.75
C PRO A 38 12.19 10.83 10.72
N TYR A 39 12.80 11.06 11.88
CA TYR A 39 14.14 11.63 12.01
C TYR A 39 15.27 10.59 11.92
N LYS A 40 14.92 9.30 11.92
CA LYS A 40 15.88 8.18 11.94
C LYS A 40 15.71 7.25 10.75
N ASP A 41 14.48 7.07 10.30
CA ASP A 41 14.11 6.09 9.29
C ASP A 41 13.63 6.78 8.01
N THR A 42 14.02 6.23 6.85
CA THR A 42 13.42 6.60 5.57
C THR A 42 12.23 5.69 5.24
N PHE A 43 11.33 6.14 4.36
CA PHE A 43 10.25 5.29 3.85
C PHE A 43 10.78 4.10 3.04
N ALA A 44 11.90 4.27 2.33
CA ALA A 44 12.55 3.18 1.60
C ALA A 44 13.03 2.07 2.54
N ASP A 45 13.74 2.42 3.62
CA ASP A 45 14.21 1.45 4.61
C ASP A 45 13.05 0.77 5.34
N LEU A 46 11.95 1.49 5.57
CA LEU A 46 10.76 0.92 6.17
C LEU A 46 10.08 -0.09 5.22
N ALA A 47 9.96 0.23 3.94
CA ALA A 47 9.36 -0.65 2.95
C ALA A 47 10.15 -1.96 2.80
N VAL A 48 11.48 -1.91 2.76
CA VAL A 48 12.34 -3.11 2.72
C VAL A 48 12.13 -3.97 3.97
N ARG A 49 12.14 -3.36 5.17
CA ARG A 49 11.89 -4.10 6.42
C ARG A 49 10.51 -4.74 6.46
N LEU A 50 9.48 -4.07 5.93
CA LEU A 50 8.14 -4.64 5.83
C LEU A 50 8.10 -5.81 4.87
N GLU A 51 8.70 -5.68 3.69
CA GLU A 51 8.77 -6.78 2.70
C GLU A 51 9.45 -8.02 3.33
N ASP A 52 10.56 -7.84 4.05
CA ASP A 52 11.25 -8.93 4.74
C ASP A 52 10.38 -9.58 5.83
N VAL A 53 9.68 -8.78 6.65
CA VAL A 53 8.80 -9.29 7.70
C VAL A 53 7.61 -10.04 7.12
N LEU A 54 7.02 -9.52 6.04
CA LEU A 54 5.93 -10.17 5.32
C LEU A 54 6.40 -11.49 4.70
N PHE A 55 7.53 -11.48 3.98
CA PHE A 55 8.10 -12.68 3.36
C PHE A 55 8.35 -13.76 4.41
N ASN A 56 9.10 -13.45 5.47
CA ASN A 56 9.48 -14.43 6.48
C ASN A 56 8.26 -14.99 7.20
N THR A 57 7.28 -14.15 7.55
CA THR A 57 6.09 -14.62 8.27
C THR A 57 5.17 -15.45 7.37
N VAL A 58 4.98 -15.07 6.11
CA VAL A 58 4.20 -15.86 5.15
C VAL A 58 4.90 -17.20 4.88
N TYR A 59 6.22 -17.19 4.72
CA TYR A 59 7.01 -18.41 4.50
C TYR A 59 6.97 -19.35 5.72
N GLU A 60 7.03 -18.82 6.94
CA GLU A 60 6.84 -19.59 8.17
C GLU A 60 5.47 -20.28 8.23
N GLN A 61 4.42 -19.64 7.71
CA GLN A 61 3.04 -20.16 7.76
C GLN A 61 2.70 -21.12 6.62
N LEU A 62 3.17 -20.84 5.40
CA LEU A 62 2.81 -21.59 4.18
C LEU A 62 3.91 -22.56 3.72
N GLY A 63 5.13 -22.40 4.23
CA GLY A 63 6.30 -23.16 3.81
C GLY A 63 6.70 -22.88 2.34
N PRO A 64 7.54 -23.76 1.76
CA PRO A 64 8.15 -23.54 0.45
C PRO A 64 7.16 -23.41 -0.72
N SER A 65 5.96 -23.99 -0.58
CA SER A 65 4.93 -23.94 -1.63
C SER A 65 4.35 -22.54 -1.78
N MET A 66 4.32 -21.73 -0.71
CA MET A 66 3.67 -20.42 -0.65
C MET A 66 2.23 -20.46 -1.18
N GLY A 67 1.54 -21.60 -1.02
CA GLY A 67 0.19 -21.81 -1.51
C GLY A 67 -0.83 -21.28 -0.52
N VAL A 68 -1.76 -20.46 -1.00
CA VAL A 68 -2.84 -19.86 -0.19
C VAL A 68 -4.19 -20.13 -0.84
N GLU A 69 -5.21 -20.34 0.00
CA GLU A 69 -6.61 -20.36 -0.40
C GLU A 69 -7.19 -18.96 -0.31
N MET A 70 -7.73 -18.48 -1.42
CA MET A 70 -8.37 -17.16 -1.52
C MET A 70 -9.83 -17.23 -1.06
N ASP A 71 -10.44 -16.08 -0.82
CA ASP A 71 -11.84 -16.00 -0.35
C ASP A 71 -12.86 -16.57 -1.35
N ASP A 72 -12.48 -16.72 -2.62
CA ASP A 72 -13.28 -17.37 -3.68
C ASP A 72 -13.09 -18.90 -3.75
N GLY A 73 -12.32 -19.48 -2.81
CA GLY A 73 -11.99 -20.91 -2.77
C GLY A 73 -10.89 -21.33 -3.75
N SER A 74 -10.29 -20.39 -4.50
CA SER A 74 -9.18 -20.71 -5.40
C SER A 74 -7.87 -20.89 -4.63
N LEU A 75 -7.09 -21.90 -5.02
CA LEU A 75 -5.73 -22.09 -4.52
C LEU A 75 -4.73 -21.45 -5.47
N ARG A 76 -3.89 -20.56 -4.95
CA ARG A 76 -2.82 -19.94 -5.75
C ARG A 76 -1.53 -19.79 -4.96
N ARG A 77 -0.41 -19.69 -5.68
CA ARG A 77 0.90 -19.44 -5.09
C ARG A 77 1.19 -17.95 -4.99
N ILE A 78 1.55 -17.47 -3.81
CA ILE A 78 2.01 -16.10 -3.59
C ILE A 78 3.40 -15.94 -4.21
N ARG A 79 3.55 -14.96 -5.11
CA ARG A 79 4.83 -14.60 -5.73
C ARG A 79 5.55 -13.52 -4.94
N SER A 80 6.88 -13.46 -5.04
CA SER A 80 7.68 -12.42 -4.38
C SER A 80 7.27 -11.00 -4.76
N ALA A 81 6.89 -10.76 -6.02
CA ALA A 81 6.40 -9.44 -6.47
C ALA A 81 5.14 -8.99 -5.70
N GLU A 82 4.30 -9.93 -5.26
CA GLU A 82 3.08 -9.62 -4.52
C GLU A 82 3.36 -9.24 -3.07
N LEU A 83 4.51 -9.67 -2.52
CA LEU A 83 4.96 -9.25 -1.19
C LEU A 83 5.43 -7.81 -1.20
N LYS A 84 6.11 -7.38 -2.27
CA LYS A 84 6.44 -5.97 -2.48
C LYS A 84 5.18 -5.11 -2.57
N ASP A 85 4.20 -5.54 -3.34
CA ASP A 85 2.93 -4.82 -3.42
C ASP A 85 2.15 -4.86 -2.07
N ALA A 86 2.24 -5.96 -1.32
CA ALA A 86 1.65 -6.05 0.02
C ALA A 86 2.35 -5.10 1.01
N ALA A 87 3.67 -4.95 0.92
CA ALA A 87 4.41 -3.96 1.69
C ALA A 87 3.95 -2.54 1.35
N ASP A 88 3.69 -2.24 0.07
CA ASP A 88 3.13 -0.95 -0.35
C ASP A 88 1.74 -0.68 0.23
N ASP A 89 0.85 -1.67 0.24
CA ASP A 89 -0.48 -1.54 0.86
C ASP A 89 -0.37 -1.28 2.38
N VAL A 90 0.54 -1.98 3.05
CA VAL A 90 0.80 -1.78 4.49
C VAL A 90 1.43 -0.40 4.76
N MET A 91 2.36 0.06 3.91
CA MET A 91 2.89 1.43 3.98
C MET A 91 1.77 2.47 3.84
N GLY A 92 0.74 2.18 3.05
CA GLY A 92 -0.47 3.00 2.93
C GLY A 92 -1.15 3.29 4.27
N VAL A 93 -1.18 2.31 5.18
CA VAL A 93 -1.72 2.50 6.54
C VAL A 93 -0.94 3.56 7.31
N LEU A 94 0.39 3.57 7.20
CA LEU A 94 1.23 4.61 7.80
C LEU A 94 0.98 5.97 7.12
N PHE A 95 0.96 6.00 5.79
CA PHE A 95 0.80 7.23 5.03
C PHE A 95 -0.53 7.93 5.34
N ASP A 96 -1.61 7.18 5.55
CA ASP A 96 -2.90 7.74 5.96
C ASP A 96 -2.85 8.41 7.35
N GLN A 97 -1.95 7.98 8.24
CA GLN A 97 -1.78 8.57 9.57
C GLN A 97 -0.77 9.73 9.60
N LEU A 98 -0.03 9.96 8.53
CA LEU A 98 0.90 11.08 8.45
C LEU A 98 0.14 12.41 8.55
N LYS A 99 0.68 13.31 9.38
CA LYS A 99 0.21 14.68 9.49
C LYS A 99 0.64 15.47 8.25
N VAL A 100 -0.26 16.32 7.77
CA VAL A 100 -0.03 17.12 6.56
C VAL A 100 0.90 18.29 6.92
N TYR A 101 2.17 18.14 6.58
CA TYR A 101 3.21 19.17 6.69
C TYR A 101 4.11 19.14 5.45
N SER A 102 4.75 20.27 5.12
CA SER A 102 5.63 20.38 3.96
C SER A 102 6.79 19.38 3.97
N VAL A 103 7.42 19.16 5.12
CA VAL A 103 8.52 18.17 5.27
C VAL A 103 8.04 16.75 4.97
N THR A 104 6.82 16.42 5.39
CA THR A 104 6.20 15.12 5.14
C THR A 104 5.80 14.97 3.69
N TYR A 105 5.31 16.04 3.06
CA TYR A 105 5.08 16.11 1.63
C TYR A 105 6.37 15.82 0.85
N GLU A 106 7.46 16.55 1.10
CA GLU A 106 8.74 16.37 0.41
C GLU A 106 9.26 14.94 0.53
N SER A 107 9.20 14.36 1.74
CA SER A 107 9.65 12.99 1.99
C SER A 107 8.80 11.95 1.26
N LEU A 108 7.47 12.11 1.29
CA LEU A 108 6.54 11.18 0.64
C LEU A 108 6.58 11.31 -0.89
N HIS A 109 6.72 12.53 -1.37
CA HIS A 109 6.85 12.87 -2.79
C HIS A 109 8.12 12.29 -3.39
N GLN A 110 9.27 12.48 -2.74
CA GLN A 110 10.53 11.87 -3.15
C GLN A 110 10.43 10.34 -3.18
N TYR A 111 9.88 9.74 -2.12
CA TYR A 111 9.66 8.29 -2.06
C TYR A 111 8.76 7.78 -3.20
N CYS A 112 7.68 8.51 -3.51
CA CYS A 112 6.76 8.19 -4.59
C CYS A 112 7.48 8.18 -5.96
N ILE A 113 8.32 9.19 -6.23
CA ILE A 113 9.09 9.28 -7.47
C ILE A 113 10.08 8.11 -7.59
N ASP A 114 10.79 7.79 -6.52
CA ASP A 114 11.85 6.79 -6.54
C ASP A 114 11.30 5.35 -6.68
N THR A 115 10.12 5.09 -6.13
CA THR A 115 9.59 3.72 -6.01
C THR A 115 8.39 3.42 -6.90
N GLY A 116 7.65 4.45 -7.33
CA GLY A 116 6.36 4.27 -7.98
C GLY A 116 5.27 3.73 -7.03
N SER A 117 5.42 3.93 -5.71
CA SER A 117 4.47 3.48 -4.69
C SER A 117 3.05 3.98 -4.97
N PHE A 118 2.10 3.05 -5.07
CA PHE A 118 0.70 3.37 -5.34
C PHE A 118 0.05 4.00 -4.10
N SER A 119 0.34 3.45 -2.92
CA SER A 119 -0.13 4.00 -1.65
C SER A 119 0.35 5.44 -1.45
N ALA A 120 1.61 5.76 -1.80
CA ALA A 120 2.13 7.12 -1.73
C ALA A 120 1.41 8.04 -2.74
N MET A 121 1.24 7.61 -3.99
CA MET A 121 0.50 8.38 -5.00
C MET A 121 -0.92 8.72 -4.55
N ARG A 122 -1.66 7.75 -4.00
CA ARG A 122 -3.01 7.96 -3.47
C ARG A 122 -3.01 9.03 -2.40
N VAL A 123 -2.10 8.94 -1.43
CA VAL A 123 -2.04 9.88 -0.30
C VAL A 123 -1.60 11.28 -0.74
N LEU A 124 -0.64 11.38 -1.66
CA LEU A 124 -0.23 12.65 -2.26
C LEU A 124 -1.42 13.32 -2.98
N TYR A 125 -2.15 12.55 -3.79
CA TYR A 125 -3.31 13.05 -4.52
C TYR A 125 -4.47 13.50 -3.61
N THR A 126 -4.74 12.74 -2.54
CA THR A 126 -5.93 12.93 -1.69
C THR A 126 -5.71 13.85 -0.49
N LYS A 127 -4.50 13.90 0.09
CA LYS A 127 -4.22 14.65 1.33
C LYS A 127 -3.26 15.82 1.15
N TYR A 128 -2.45 15.82 0.09
CA TYR A 128 -1.41 16.84 -0.14
C TYR A 128 -1.64 17.68 -1.40
N ALA A 129 -2.88 17.72 -1.91
CA ALA A 129 -3.22 18.47 -3.13
C ALA A 129 -2.78 19.94 -3.09
N ASP A 130 -2.88 20.60 -1.92
CA ASP A 130 -2.48 22.01 -1.75
C ASP A 130 -0.97 22.25 -1.88
N PHE A 131 -0.14 21.23 -1.65
CA PHE A 131 1.32 21.30 -1.77
C PHE A 131 1.80 20.93 -3.18
N MET A 132 0.93 20.34 -4.00
CA MET A 132 1.28 19.75 -5.28
C MET A 132 0.82 20.62 -6.45
N PRO A 133 1.68 20.86 -7.46
CA PRO A 133 1.27 21.53 -8.69
C PRO A 133 0.12 20.79 -9.39
N ALA A 134 -0.87 21.52 -9.91
CA ALA A 134 -2.03 20.92 -10.58
C ALA A 134 -1.66 20.02 -11.78
N ALA A 135 -0.59 20.37 -12.51
CA ALA A 135 -0.09 19.56 -13.62
C ALA A 135 0.45 18.20 -13.14
N GLU A 136 1.15 18.18 -12.01
CA GLU A 136 1.69 16.97 -11.41
C GLU A 136 0.59 16.08 -10.84
N ARG A 137 -0.41 16.69 -10.20
CA ARG A 137 -1.60 15.98 -9.71
C ARG A 137 -2.31 15.21 -10.84
N LYS A 138 -2.44 15.82 -12.03
CA LYS A 138 -3.00 15.17 -13.23
C LYS A 138 -2.14 14.02 -13.74
N ILE A 139 -0.82 14.13 -13.64
CA ILE A 139 0.12 13.06 -14.01
C ILE A 139 -0.08 11.86 -13.07
N ILE A 140 -0.14 12.10 -11.75
CA ILE A 140 -0.40 11.04 -10.77
C ILE A 140 -1.74 10.35 -11.02
N ALA A 141 -2.82 11.12 -11.24
CA ALA A 141 -4.14 10.56 -11.57
C ALA A 141 -4.09 9.71 -12.85
N ARG A 142 -3.33 10.12 -13.86
CA ARG A 142 -3.12 9.30 -15.07
C ARG A 142 -2.37 8.01 -14.77
N ILE A 143 -1.27 8.05 -14.03
CA ILE A 143 -0.48 6.86 -13.68
C ILE A 143 -1.34 5.85 -12.91
N ILE A 144 -2.13 6.33 -11.93
CA ILE A 144 -3.08 5.50 -11.18
C ILE A 144 -4.06 4.78 -12.12
N ARG A 145 -4.66 5.51 -13.06
CA ARG A 145 -5.65 4.96 -13.99
C ARG A 145 -5.06 3.95 -14.96
N ASP A 146 -3.84 4.19 -15.42
CA ASP A 146 -3.17 3.33 -16.41
C ASP A 146 -2.68 2.00 -15.78
N ASN A 147 -2.43 1.97 -14.47
CA ASN A 147 -1.80 0.82 -13.79
C ASN A 147 -2.71 0.04 -12.83
N ARG A 148 -3.93 0.52 -12.53
CA ARG A 148 -4.85 -0.11 -11.57
C ARG A 148 -6.28 -0.17 -12.10
N PRO A 149 -7.04 -1.22 -11.75
CA PRO A 149 -8.43 -1.34 -12.17
C PRO A 149 -9.28 -0.20 -11.60
N ARG A 150 -10.31 0.18 -12.38
CA ARG A 150 -11.17 1.35 -12.08
C ARG A 150 -11.78 1.34 -10.68
N SER A 151 -12.22 0.17 -10.21
CA SER A 151 -12.84 -0.01 -8.89
C SER A 151 -11.94 0.41 -7.72
N VAL A 152 -10.61 0.48 -7.92
CA VAL A 152 -9.66 0.86 -6.88
C VAL A 152 -9.58 2.38 -6.69
N TRP A 153 -9.85 3.17 -7.74
CA TRP A 153 -9.60 4.61 -7.73
C TRP A 153 -10.83 5.50 -7.99
N GLU A 154 -11.91 4.95 -8.53
CA GLU A 154 -13.08 5.75 -8.94
C GLU A 154 -13.80 6.47 -7.80
N ASN A 155 -13.67 5.97 -6.57
CA ASN A 155 -14.35 6.51 -5.39
C ASN A 155 -13.59 7.64 -4.71
N TRP A 156 -12.34 7.94 -5.10
CA TRP A 156 -11.52 9.00 -4.49
C TRP A 156 -10.74 9.87 -5.48
N LEU A 157 -10.75 9.58 -6.78
CA LEU A 157 -10.32 10.55 -7.79
C LEU A 157 -11.36 11.66 -7.95
N ASP A 158 -10.91 12.86 -8.29
CA ASP A 158 -11.80 13.97 -8.59
C ASP A 158 -12.63 13.66 -9.85
N PRO A 159 -13.90 14.09 -9.93
CA PRO A 159 -14.77 13.80 -11.08
C PRO A 159 -14.19 14.20 -12.44
N GLU A 160 -13.35 15.23 -12.49
CA GLU A 160 -12.68 15.69 -13.71
C GLU A 160 -11.58 14.75 -14.21
N ASP A 161 -11.00 13.95 -13.32
CA ASP A 161 -9.94 12.99 -13.63
C ASP A 161 -10.50 11.59 -13.97
N ILE A 162 -11.80 11.36 -13.72
CA ILE A 162 -12.47 10.09 -13.99
C ILE A 162 -12.90 10.04 -15.47
N PRO A 163 -12.34 9.13 -16.29
CA PRO A 163 -12.78 8.97 -17.66
C PRO A 163 -14.23 8.44 -17.73
N PRO A 164 -15.02 8.81 -18.75
CA PRO A 164 -16.36 8.27 -18.93
C PRO A 164 -16.30 6.74 -19.08
N LEU A 165 -17.37 6.06 -18.66
CA LEU A 165 -17.48 4.61 -18.90
C LEU A 165 -17.50 4.35 -20.42
N PRO A 166 -16.80 3.30 -20.90
CA PRO A 166 -16.92 2.92 -22.30
C PRO A 166 -18.39 2.58 -22.62
N PRO A 167 -18.86 2.87 -23.84
CA PRO A 167 -20.19 2.47 -24.27
C PRO A 167 -20.33 0.94 -24.17
N ARG A 168 -21.47 0.49 -23.64
CA ARG A 168 -21.81 -0.94 -23.51
C ARG A 168 -22.12 -1.57 -24.86
#